data_AF-A0A1N6RTK7-F1
#
_entry.id   AF-A0A1N6RTK7-F1
#
_cell.length_a   1.000
_cell.length_b   1.000
_cell.length_c   1.000
_cell.angle_alpha   90.00
_cell.angle_beta   90.00
_cell.angle_gamma   90.00
#
_symmetry.space_group_name_H-M   'P 1'
#
loop_
_entity.id
_entity.type
_entity.pdbx_description
1 polymer ?
#
loop_
_entity_poly.entity_id
_entity_poly.type
_entity_poly.pdbx_seq_one_letter_code
_entity_poly.pdbx_strand_id
1 'polypeptide(L)'
;MKKFFLVMLSFVAFFNSCAQKKSDVSKAKTKELMGKSIYDFKVDALEEGKQINFADFKGKKILIVNTASECGFTPQYADLEKVSELYKDKLVVVGFPANNFGGQEPGTNKEIGAFCQKNYGVTFPMAAKVSVKGDDTAPIFKYLTEKDLNGVKNTTVL
;
A
#
# COMPACT_ATOMS: atom_id res chain seq x y z
N MET A 1 67.53 -36.47 10.36
CA MET A 1 66.98 -37.42 11.36
C MET A 1 65.55 -37.00 11.69
N LYS A 2 64.61 -37.95 11.52
CA LYS A 2 63.28 -38.07 12.15
C LYS A 2 62.30 -36.89 11.97
N LYS A 3 61.32 -36.99 11.07
CA LYS A 3 60.03 -37.73 11.20
C LYS A 3 58.97 -36.97 12.02
N PHE A 4 57.81 -36.80 11.38
CA PHE A 4 56.45 -36.65 11.92
C PHE A 4 55.98 -35.27 12.44
N PHE A 5 55.14 -34.59 11.65
CA PHE A 5 53.70 -34.40 11.97
C PHE A 5 52.99 -33.87 10.70
N LEU A 6 52.36 -34.74 9.90
CA LEU A 6 50.93 -35.08 9.92
C LEU A 6 49.99 -33.92 9.52
N VAL A 7 49.57 -33.96 8.25
CA VAL A 7 48.19 -33.82 7.74
C VAL A 7 47.27 -32.81 8.43
N MET A 8 46.91 -31.74 7.71
CA MET A 8 45.57 -31.13 7.78
C MET A 8 45.25 -30.49 6.41
N LEU A 9 44.94 -31.35 5.44
CA LEU A 9 44.04 -31.00 4.35
C LEU A 9 42.61 -31.21 4.88
N SER A 10 41.68 -30.36 4.43
CA SER A 10 40.22 -30.49 4.43
C SER A 10 39.40 -29.73 5.50
N PHE A 11 38.30 -29.13 5.01
CA PHE A 11 37.16 -28.53 5.70
C PHE A 11 37.21 -27.05 6.12
N VAL A 12 37.26 -26.13 5.14
CA VAL A 12 36.59 -24.82 5.29
C VAL A 12 35.76 -24.53 4.05
N ALA A 13 34.66 -25.26 3.85
CA ALA A 13 33.71 -24.94 2.79
C ALA A 13 32.31 -25.53 3.03
N PHE A 14 31.69 -25.39 4.20
CA PHE A 14 30.30 -25.85 4.37
C PHE A 14 29.53 -25.14 5.50
N PHE A 15 29.44 -23.80 5.49
CA PHE A 15 28.56 -23.10 6.45
C PHE A 15 27.76 -21.91 5.90
N ASN A 16 27.64 -21.71 4.59
CA ASN A 16 26.85 -20.57 4.05
C ASN A 16 25.56 -20.91 3.31
N SER A 17 25.17 -22.18 3.15
CA SER A 17 24.01 -22.51 2.29
C SER A 17 22.63 -22.45 2.95
N CYS A 18 22.51 -22.26 4.27
CA CYS A 18 21.21 -22.29 4.96
C CYS A 18 20.63 -20.91 5.31
N ALA A 19 21.42 -19.83 5.28
CA ALA A 19 20.93 -18.49 5.62
C ALA A 19 20.23 -17.80 4.43
N GLN A 20 20.67 -18.03 3.20
CA GLN A 20 20.09 -17.41 1.99
C GLN A 20 18.69 -17.95 1.64
N LYS A 21 18.38 -19.19 2.01
CA LYS A 21 17.11 -19.85 1.63
C LYS A 21 15.88 -19.31 2.40
N LYS A 22 16.07 -18.72 3.59
CA LYS A 22 14.94 -18.22 4.41
C LYS A 22 14.44 -16.85 3.95
N SER A 23 15.32 -15.98 3.46
CA SER A 23 14.95 -14.66 2.96
C SER A 23 14.17 -14.73 1.65
N ASP A 24 14.56 -15.60 0.72
CA ASP A 24 13.90 -15.71 -0.58
C ASP A 24 12.49 -16.32 -0.47
N VAL A 25 12.29 -17.29 0.42
CA VAL A 25 10.97 -17.90 0.66
C VAL A 25 10.02 -16.91 1.34
N SER A 26 10.51 -16.08 2.27
CA SER A 26 9.71 -15.01 2.88
C SER A 26 9.31 -13.96 1.84
N LYS A 27 10.25 -13.55 0.98
CA LYS A 27 10.00 -12.53 -0.04
C LYS A 27 9.05 -13.02 -1.14
N ALA A 28 9.17 -14.29 -1.54
CA ALA A 28 8.27 -14.93 -2.50
C ALA A 28 6.85 -15.09 -1.93
N LYS A 29 6.71 -15.46 -0.66
CA LYS A 29 5.41 -15.56 0.02
C LYS A 29 4.74 -14.20 0.20
N THR A 30 5.52 -13.16 0.52
CA THR A 30 5.03 -11.78 0.54
C THR A 30 4.61 -11.33 -0.86
N LYS A 31 5.37 -11.66 -1.90
CA LYS A 31 5.01 -11.37 -3.30
C LYS A 31 3.74 -12.10 -3.77
N GLU A 32 3.49 -13.30 -3.26
CA GLU A 32 2.29 -14.08 -3.57
C GLU A 32 1.04 -13.57 -2.82
N LEU A 33 1.21 -13.05 -1.59
CA LEU A 33 0.15 -12.40 -0.80
C LEU A 33 -0.23 -11.02 -1.36
N MET A 34 0.68 -10.39 -2.11
CA MET A 34 0.41 -9.16 -2.83
C MET A 34 -0.25 -9.52 -4.15
N GLY A 35 -1.52 -9.13 -4.30
CA GLY A 35 -2.35 -9.41 -5.46
C GLY A 35 -1.62 -9.35 -6.80
N LYS A 36 -1.92 -10.28 -7.71
CA LYS A 36 -1.39 -10.23 -9.09
C LYS A 36 -1.88 -8.99 -9.83
N SER A 37 -2.99 -8.40 -9.38
CA SER A 37 -3.58 -7.19 -9.93
C SER A 37 -4.19 -6.31 -8.83
N ILE A 38 -4.49 -5.05 -9.17
CA ILE A 38 -5.22 -4.13 -8.30
C ILE A 38 -6.58 -4.70 -7.82
N TYR A 39 -7.18 -5.61 -8.59
CA TYR A 39 -8.49 -6.20 -8.28
C TYR A 39 -8.45 -7.25 -7.17
N ASP A 40 -7.27 -7.69 -6.76
CA ASP A 40 -7.11 -8.67 -5.68
C ASP A 40 -7.07 -8.00 -4.29
N PHE A 41 -7.05 -6.66 -4.23
CA PHE A 41 -7.00 -5.92 -2.99
C PHE A 41 -8.40 -5.73 -2.37
N LYS A 42 -8.46 -5.98 -1.07
CA LYS A 42 -9.53 -5.54 -0.18
C LYS A 42 -8.91 -4.69 0.92
N VAL A 43 -9.48 -3.54 1.19
CA VAL A 43 -9.01 -2.62 2.24
C VAL A 43 -10.18 -2.27 3.14
N ASP A 44 -9.91 -2.05 4.41
CA ASP A 44 -10.93 -1.61 5.34
C ASP A 44 -11.43 -0.21 4.95
N ALA A 45 -12.73 0.03 5.11
CA ALA A 45 -13.33 1.34 4.88
C ALA A 45 -13.24 2.21 6.15
N LEU A 46 -13.58 3.50 6.02
CA LEU A 46 -13.74 4.36 7.20
C LEU A 46 -14.79 3.82 8.18
N GLU A 47 -15.83 3.19 7.65
CA GLU A 47 -16.87 2.53 8.42
C GLU A 47 -16.38 1.20 8.98
N GLU A 48 -16.47 1.03 10.30
CA GLU A 48 -16.02 -0.16 11.00
C GLU A 48 -16.73 -1.43 10.48
N GLY A 49 -15.94 -2.48 10.21
CA GLY A 49 -16.45 -3.75 9.69
C GLY A 49 -16.80 -3.76 8.20
N LYS A 50 -16.68 -2.63 7.49
CA LYS A 50 -16.85 -2.57 6.03
C LYS A 50 -15.51 -2.64 5.30
N GLN A 51 -15.54 -3.15 4.07
CA GLN A 51 -14.38 -3.23 3.20
C GLN A 51 -14.68 -2.68 1.81
N ILE A 52 -13.68 -2.05 1.22
CA ILE A 52 -13.65 -1.68 -0.19
C ILE A 52 -12.98 -2.82 -0.95
N ASN A 53 -13.77 -3.51 -1.77
CA ASN A 53 -13.30 -4.61 -2.60
C ASN A 53 -13.00 -4.10 -4.02
N PHE A 54 -11.71 -4.01 -4.38
CA PHE A 54 -11.32 -3.43 -5.66
C PHE A 54 -11.81 -4.23 -6.86
N ALA A 55 -12.08 -5.54 -6.69
CA ALA A 55 -12.69 -6.37 -7.73
C ALA A 55 -14.03 -5.83 -8.25
N ASP A 56 -14.78 -5.09 -7.42
CA ASP A 56 -16.07 -4.51 -7.77
C ASP A 56 -15.93 -3.34 -8.76
N PHE A 57 -14.72 -2.82 -8.94
CA PHE A 57 -14.41 -1.72 -9.86
C PHE A 57 -13.95 -2.18 -11.24
N LYS A 58 -14.02 -3.48 -11.55
CA LYS A 58 -13.67 -4.02 -12.88
C LYS A 58 -14.44 -3.31 -13.99
N GLY A 59 -13.72 -3.00 -15.08
CA GLY A 59 -14.27 -2.26 -16.22
C GLY A 59 -14.23 -0.73 -16.07
N LYS A 60 -13.97 -0.22 -14.87
CA LYS A 60 -13.76 1.22 -14.63
C LYS A 60 -12.28 1.56 -14.48
N LYS A 61 -11.94 2.81 -14.75
CA LYS A 61 -10.68 3.40 -14.29
C LYS A 61 -10.77 3.61 -12.78
N ILE A 62 -9.63 3.54 -12.10
CA ILE A 62 -9.54 3.73 -10.65
C ILE A 62 -8.54 4.84 -10.37
N LEU A 63 -8.99 5.92 -9.72
CA LEU A 63 -8.15 7.01 -9.25
C LEU A 63 -7.97 6.86 -7.74
N ILE A 64 -6.76 6.52 -7.32
CA ILE A 64 -6.39 6.35 -5.91
C ILE A 64 -5.71 7.62 -5.45
N VAL A 65 -6.19 8.20 -4.34
CA VAL A 65 -5.70 9.47 -3.81
C VAL A 65 -5.41 9.30 -2.32
N ASN A 66 -4.17 9.53 -1.88
CA ASN A 66 -3.90 9.70 -0.46
C ASN A 66 -4.37 11.09 -0.02
N THR A 67 -5.11 11.18 1.08
CA THR A 67 -5.79 12.41 1.49
C THR A 67 -5.46 12.79 2.93
N ALA A 68 -5.74 14.05 3.28
CA ALA A 68 -5.54 14.63 4.60
C ALA A 68 -6.59 15.73 4.85
N SER A 69 -7.09 15.87 6.10
CA SER A 69 -8.09 16.90 6.45
C SER A 69 -7.45 18.27 6.73
N GLU A 70 -6.21 18.30 7.23
CA GLU A 70 -5.50 19.52 7.63
C GLU A 70 -4.38 19.91 6.64
N CYS A 71 -4.59 19.63 5.36
CA CYS A 71 -3.65 19.95 4.29
C CYS A 71 -4.05 21.25 3.56
N GLY A 72 -3.05 22.00 3.05
CA GLY A 72 -3.32 23.14 2.16
C GLY A 72 -4.07 22.76 0.88
N PHE A 73 -4.04 21.47 0.50
CA PHE A 73 -4.76 20.92 -0.65
C PHE A 73 -6.09 20.25 -0.29
N THR A 74 -6.52 20.23 0.98
CA THR A 74 -7.81 19.65 1.39
C THR A 74 -9.01 20.14 0.55
N PRO A 75 -9.09 21.41 0.10
CA PRO A 75 -10.19 21.84 -0.77
C PRO A 75 -10.37 21.03 -2.06
N GLN A 76 -9.35 20.28 -2.51
CA GLN A 76 -9.45 19.37 -3.66
C GLN A 76 -10.47 18.25 -3.49
N TYR A 77 -10.91 17.91 -2.27
CA TYR A 77 -12.01 16.98 -2.05
C TYR A 77 -13.27 17.36 -2.85
N ALA A 78 -13.59 18.67 -2.93
CA ALA A 78 -14.75 19.13 -3.70
C ALA A 78 -14.61 18.87 -5.20
N ASP A 79 -13.41 19.01 -5.76
CA ASP A 79 -13.17 18.76 -7.18
C ASP A 79 -13.07 17.26 -7.48
N LEU A 80 -12.52 16.47 -6.56
CA LEU A 80 -12.55 15.01 -6.62
C LEU A 80 -13.98 14.47 -6.59
N GLU A 81 -14.86 15.05 -5.76
CA GLU A 81 -16.28 14.69 -5.73
C GLU A 81 -16.96 15.00 -7.07
N LYS A 82 -16.72 16.19 -7.65
CA LYS A 82 -17.23 16.53 -8.99
C LYS A 82 -16.75 15.54 -10.05
N VAL A 83 -15.47 15.15 -10.02
CA VAL A 83 -14.90 14.17 -10.95
C VAL A 83 -15.51 12.79 -10.75
N SER A 84 -15.71 12.39 -9.49
CA SER A 84 -16.39 11.13 -9.14
C SER A 84 -17.80 11.09 -9.73
N GLU A 85 -18.60 12.13 -9.51
CA GLU A 85 -19.97 12.20 -10.03
C GLU A 85 -20.04 12.27 -11.56
N LEU A 86 -19.19 13.10 -12.18
CA LEU A 86 -19.16 13.29 -13.63
C LEU A 86 -18.81 11.99 -14.37
N TYR A 87 -17.97 11.15 -13.78
CA TYR A 87 -17.46 9.94 -14.41
C TYR A 87 -17.85 8.65 -13.70
N LYS A 88 -18.87 8.64 -12.83
CA LYS A 88 -19.24 7.49 -11.98
C LYS A 88 -19.42 6.16 -12.71
N ASP A 89 -19.81 6.18 -13.98
CA ASP A 89 -19.97 4.97 -14.81
C ASP A 89 -18.63 4.44 -15.38
N LYS A 90 -17.59 5.28 -15.41
CA LYS A 90 -16.29 5.02 -16.07
C LYS A 90 -15.09 5.07 -15.11
N LEU A 91 -15.23 5.75 -13.98
CA LEU A 91 -14.19 6.06 -13.01
C LEU A 91 -14.71 5.79 -11.60
N VAL A 92 -13.84 5.28 -10.74
CA VAL A 92 -14.03 5.25 -9.29
C VAL A 92 -12.87 6.00 -8.65
N VAL A 93 -13.19 7.01 -7.84
CA VAL A 93 -12.22 7.66 -6.95
C VAL A 93 -12.18 6.89 -5.64
N VAL A 94 -11.00 6.61 -5.09
CA VAL A 94 -10.85 5.99 -3.77
C VAL A 94 -9.89 6.82 -2.95
N GLY A 95 -10.39 7.40 -1.86
CA GLY A 95 -9.58 8.19 -0.93
C GLY A 95 -8.94 7.30 0.14
N PHE A 96 -7.67 7.59 0.44
CA PHE A 96 -6.87 6.92 1.46
C PHE A 96 -6.31 7.97 2.44
N PRO A 97 -7.00 8.24 3.56
CA PRO A 97 -6.50 9.13 4.59
C PRO A 97 -5.14 8.66 5.08
N ALA A 98 -4.18 9.59 5.19
CA ALA A 98 -2.81 9.26 5.53
C ALA A 98 -2.15 10.35 6.38
N ASN A 99 -1.63 9.97 7.56
CA ASN A 99 -1.00 10.90 8.48
C ASN A 99 0.52 11.07 8.27
N ASN A 100 1.06 10.50 7.18
CA ASN A 100 2.49 10.45 6.91
C ASN A 100 3.12 11.82 6.61
N PHE A 101 2.33 12.82 6.24
CA PHE A 101 2.80 14.12 5.75
C PHE A 101 2.47 15.22 6.75
N GLY A 102 3.46 15.60 7.57
CA GLY A 102 3.32 16.70 8.52
C GLY A 102 2.25 16.50 9.60
N GLY A 103 1.75 15.28 9.79
CA GLY A 103 0.71 14.99 10.77
C GLY A 103 -0.67 15.58 10.42
N GLN A 104 -0.96 15.80 9.13
CA GLN A 104 -2.16 16.51 8.65
C GLN A 104 -3.45 15.68 8.60
N GLU A 105 -3.44 14.45 9.09
CA GLU A 105 -4.63 13.60 9.23
C GLU A 105 -4.67 12.94 10.62
N PRO A 106 -4.74 13.74 11.70
CA PRO A 106 -4.60 13.24 13.07
C PRO A 106 -5.83 12.44 13.54
N GLY A 107 -7.02 12.76 13.00
CA GLY A 107 -8.30 12.20 13.45
C GLY A 107 -8.47 10.70 13.25
N THR A 108 -9.43 10.12 13.95
CA THR A 108 -9.91 8.74 13.80
C THR A 108 -10.70 8.56 12.51
N ASN A 109 -10.91 7.32 12.05
CA ASN A 109 -11.72 7.05 10.86
C ASN A 109 -13.11 7.69 10.91
N LYS A 110 -13.74 7.68 12.09
CA LYS A 110 -15.06 8.30 12.30
C LYS A 110 -15.01 9.83 12.13
N GLU A 111 -13.99 10.47 12.69
CA GLU A 111 -13.80 11.93 12.57
C GLU A 111 -13.47 12.34 11.13
N ILE A 112 -12.63 11.56 10.44
CA ILE A 112 -12.27 11.79 9.04
C ILE A 112 -13.51 11.67 8.14
N GLY A 113 -14.33 10.63 8.32
CA GLY A 113 -15.56 10.45 7.55
C GLY A 113 -16.53 11.61 7.77
N ALA A 114 -16.73 12.01 9.03
CA ALA A 114 -17.58 13.15 9.37
C ALA A 114 -17.04 14.46 8.76
N PHE A 115 -15.72 14.67 8.77
CA PHE A 115 -15.08 15.83 8.15
C PHE A 115 -15.32 15.87 6.63
N CYS A 116 -15.04 14.77 5.93
CA CYS A 116 -15.18 14.69 4.47
C CYS A 116 -16.63 14.93 4.03
N GLN A 117 -17.59 14.33 4.74
CA GLN A 117 -19.01 14.50 4.43
C GLN A 117 -19.50 15.91 4.76
N LYS A 118 -19.21 16.43 5.97
CA LYS A 118 -19.73 17.72 6.42
C LYS A 118 -19.21 18.89 5.58
N ASN A 119 -17.94 18.86 5.20
CA ASN A 119 -17.29 20.00 4.58
C ASN A 119 -17.28 19.95 3.05
N TYR A 120 -17.31 18.75 2.47
CA TYR A 120 -17.13 18.56 1.03
C TYR A 120 -18.17 17.66 0.37
N GLY A 121 -19.07 17.04 1.15
CA GLY A 121 -20.11 16.16 0.61
C GLY A 121 -19.55 14.91 -0.07
N VAL A 122 -18.35 14.46 0.32
CA VAL A 122 -17.68 13.30 -0.32
C VAL A 122 -18.59 12.07 -0.27
N THR A 123 -18.82 11.47 -1.43
CA THR A 123 -19.60 10.23 -1.60
C THR A 123 -18.79 9.08 -2.18
N PHE A 124 -17.62 9.36 -2.78
CA PHE A 124 -16.74 8.31 -3.28
C PHE A 124 -16.16 7.45 -2.13
N PRO A 125 -15.81 6.18 -2.39
CA PRO A 125 -15.27 5.28 -1.37
C PRO A 125 -14.05 5.84 -0.63
N MET A 126 -14.10 5.80 0.70
CA MET A 126 -13.01 6.21 1.59
C MET A 126 -12.52 5.02 2.40
N ALA A 127 -11.23 4.69 2.26
CA ALA A 127 -10.57 3.66 3.05
C ALA A 127 -10.35 4.14 4.49
N ALA A 128 -10.14 3.18 5.40
CA ALA A 128 -9.58 3.44 6.71
C ALA A 128 -8.24 4.17 6.57
N LYS A 129 -7.87 4.96 7.59
CA LYS A 129 -6.57 5.62 7.64
C LYS A 129 -5.45 4.59 7.61
N VAL A 130 -4.49 4.77 6.69
CA VAL A 130 -3.35 3.85 6.49
C VAL A 130 -2.05 4.62 6.31
N SER A 131 -0.93 3.94 6.54
CA SER A 131 0.37 4.46 6.13
C SER A 131 0.60 4.25 4.63
N VAL A 132 0.99 5.31 3.93
CA VAL A 132 1.29 5.29 2.50
C VAL A 132 2.78 5.47 2.20
N LYS A 133 3.59 5.68 3.25
CA LYS A 133 5.02 5.96 3.16
C LYS A 133 5.74 5.48 4.42
N GLY A 134 6.93 4.89 4.25
CA GLY A 134 7.74 4.35 5.34
C GLY A 134 7.66 2.83 5.45
N ASP A 135 8.25 2.27 6.50
CA ASP A 135 8.37 0.80 6.64
C ASP A 135 7.00 0.12 6.83
N ASP A 136 6.05 0.84 7.41
CA ASP A 136 4.67 0.42 7.67
C ASP A 136 3.72 0.68 6.48
N THR A 137 4.23 1.06 5.31
CA THR A 137 3.41 1.31 4.10
C THR A 137 2.47 0.15 3.82
N ALA A 138 1.18 0.47 3.62
CA ALA A 138 0.14 -0.50 3.34
C ALA A 138 0.42 -1.32 2.07
N PRO A 139 0.04 -2.61 2.01
CA PRO A 139 0.33 -3.47 0.86
C PRO A 139 -0.16 -2.92 -0.48
N ILE A 140 -1.32 -2.27 -0.52
CA ILE A 140 -1.82 -1.66 -1.77
C ILE A 140 -0.89 -0.55 -2.27
N PHE A 141 -0.34 0.29 -1.38
CA PHE A 141 0.60 1.34 -1.77
C PHE A 141 1.95 0.78 -2.19
N LYS A 142 2.46 -0.26 -1.53
CA LYS A 142 3.64 -1.01 -2.00
C LYS A 142 3.44 -1.55 -3.42
N TYR A 143 2.29 -2.15 -3.69
CA TYR A 143 1.95 -2.60 -5.05
C TYR A 143 1.96 -1.42 -6.04
N LEU A 144 1.31 -0.30 -5.72
CA LEU A 144 1.23 0.86 -6.60
C LEU A 144 2.60 1.51 -6.90
N THR A 145 3.58 1.36 -6.01
CA THR A 145 4.88 2.04 -6.11
C THR A 145 6.03 1.14 -6.55
N GLU A 146 5.91 -0.18 -6.46
CA GLU A 146 7.00 -1.11 -6.78
C GLU A 146 6.77 -1.85 -8.11
N LYS A 147 7.71 -1.69 -9.06
CA LYS A 147 7.67 -2.30 -10.40
C LYS A 147 7.57 -3.82 -10.35
N ASP A 148 8.24 -4.45 -9.38
CA ASP A 148 8.23 -5.92 -9.24
C ASP A 148 6.86 -6.48 -8.85
N LEU A 149 5.96 -5.61 -8.39
CA LEU A 149 4.59 -5.92 -7.99
C LEU A 149 3.58 -5.44 -9.04
N ASN A 150 3.66 -4.19 -9.50
CA ASN A 150 2.71 -3.65 -10.48
C ASN A 150 3.07 -3.94 -11.95
N GLY A 151 4.30 -4.36 -12.25
CA GLY A 151 4.77 -4.64 -13.61
C GLY A 151 4.99 -3.41 -14.51
N VAL A 152 4.80 -2.19 -13.99
CA VAL A 152 4.85 -0.93 -14.76
C VAL A 152 6.10 -0.12 -14.41
N LYS A 153 6.19 0.43 -13.19
CA LYS A 153 7.29 1.32 -12.80
C LYS A 153 7.46 1.39 -11.28
N ASN A 154 8.66 1.79 -10.88
CA ASN A 154 8.91 2.27 -9.52
C ASN A 154 8.46 3.72 -9.42
N THR A 155 7.79 4.07 -8.32
CA THR A 155 7.38 5.44 -7.99
C THR A 155 7.69 5.70 -6.52
N THR A 156 8.08 6.93 -6.20
CA THR A 156 8.29 7.35 -4.80
C THR A 156 7.12 8.20 -4.34
N VAL A 157 6.59 7.90 -3.16
CA VAL A 157 5.69 8.81 -2.44
C VAL A 157 6.56 9.88 -1.77
N LEU A 158 6.42 11.13 -2.22
CA LEU A 158 7.30 12.24 -1.86
C LEU A 158 7.28 12.58 -0.37
#